data_AF-A0A7J3B9H0-F1
#
_entry.id   AF-A0A7J3B9H0-F1
#
_cell.length_a   1.000
_cell.length_b   1.000
_cell.length_c   1.000
_cell.angle_alpha   90.00
_cell.angle_beta   90.00
_cell.angle_gamma   90.00
#
_symmetry.space_group_name_H-M   'P 1'
#
loop_
_entity.id
_entity.type
_entity.pdbx_description
1 polymer ?
#
loop_
_entity_poly.entity_id
_entity_poly.type
_entity_poly.pdbx_seq_one_letter_code
_entity_poly.pdbx_strand_id
1 'polypeptide(L)'
;MEIKEALVVDENDPLSKALAGVLDSGTAVIVTKDGKYAGIIDDRNLWLLNVENPAKTRCRTVIARPPVLTPNTSILERMDAFLQGRFKALPVVDERGRPLGITTRVELLKDMLAAGLIPKVGVKMLMNSPVYLIDEKKTVAEAKLEMKKNNAKRLIVTSKGIPKGIFSTLDLVAESIKPTEKQKMRVVVPMKKSYDDKQIADVYRPDLTVVSENSTVEEAAVAMIKKSVSSVVVLSNNKPVGVLSAVDIFKAVREAAEERLEVEISGLDDDTIIYRDSIKNAVEKAASKFVESFGIRHLSVHVKKGKSIYTISIMLQGDKENFTIKAEGPTVEDTANIAAAELKKRLSRRKGKEKSRKSLRRGGLL
;
A
#
# COMPACT_ATOMS: atom_id res chain seq x y z
N MET A 1 13.11 6.19 9.77
CA MET A 1 12.24 5.03 9.47
C MET A 1 12.49 3.95 10.50
N GLU A 2 11.47 3.59 11.25
CA GLU A 2 11.48 2.41 12.12
C GLU A 2 11.42 1.12 11.27
N ILE A 3 12.32 0.17 11.57
CA ILE A 3 12.38 -1.15 10.94
C ILE A 3 12.03 -2.18 12.01
N LYS A 4 10.97 -2.95 11.77
CA LYS A 4 10.55 -4.04 12.65
C LYS A 4 11.22 -5.33 12.25
N GLU A 5 11.63 -6.10 13.24
CA GLU A 5 12.03 -7.48 13.04
C GLU A 5 10.84 -8.27 12.46
N ALA A 6 11.13 -9.15 11.52
CA ALA A 6 10.16 -10.04 10.92
C ALA A 6 10.76 -11.43 10.83
N LEU A 7 9.92 -12.46 11.00
CA LEU A 7 10.36 -13.83 10.79
C LEU A 7 10.90 -13.97 9.36
N VAL A 8 12.12 -14.50 9.26
CA VAL A 8 12.78 -14.83 8.00
C VAL A 8 12.69 -16.34 7.79
N VAL A 9 12.20 -16.75 6.63
CA VAL A 9 12.14 -18.16 6.20
C VAL A 9 12.89 -18.36 4.90
N ASP A 10 13.37 -19.58 4.66
CA ASP A 10 13.93 -19.95 3.35
C ASP A 10 12.81 -20.22 2.34
N GLU A 11 13.05 -20.00 1.05
CA GLU A 11 12.06 -20.26 0.00
C GLU A 11 11.64 -21.74 -0.07
N ASN A 12 12.49 -22.63 0.43
CA ASN A 12 12.23 -24.06 0.55
C ASN A 12 11.65 -24.46 1.92
N ASP A 13 11.44 -23.54 2.86
CA ASP A 13 10.73 -23.87 4.10
C ASP A 13 9.26 -24.24 3.81
N PRO A 14 8.64 -25.10 4.65
CA PRO A 14 7.21 -25.36 4.59
C PRO A 14 6.38 -24.08 4.78
N LEU A 15 5.32 -23.92 3.99
CA LEU A 15 4.43 -22.77 4.07
C LEU A 15 3.79 -22.67 5.47
N SER A 16 3.49 -23.77 6.16
CA SER A 16 2.96 -23.76 7.53
C SER A 16 3.83 -22.95 8.51
N LYS A 17 5.17 -22.98 8.37
CA LYS A 17 6.09 -22.17 9.18
C LYS A 17 5.91 -20.67 8.90
N ALA A 18 5.82 -20.29 7.63
CA ALA A 18 5.54 -18.92 7.23
C ALA A 18 4.17 -18.45 7.73
N LEU A 19 3.14 -19.30 7.61
CA LEU A 19 1.79 -18.97 8.05
C LEU A 19 1.71 -18.74 9.56
N ALA A 20 2.40 -19.56 10.37
CA ALA A 20 2.49 -19.33 11.81
C ALA A 20 3.09 -17.95 12.11
N GLY A 21 4.18 -17.57 11.44
CA GLY A 21 4.76 -16.23 11.57
C GLY A 21 3.84 -15.09 11.10
N VAL A 22 3.00 -15.32 10.08
CA VAL A 22 1.97 -14.35 9.65
C VAL A 22 0.90 -14.18 10.73
N LEU A 23 0.48 -15.26 11.39
CA LEU A 23 -0.48 -15.19 12.49
C LEU A 23 0.10 -14.46 13.70
N ASP A 24 1.32 -14.81 14.10
CA ASP A 24 1.99 -14.22 15.27
C ASP A 24 2.24 -12.73 15.10
N SER A 25 2.67 -12.32 13.90
CA SER A 25 2.96 -10.92 13.59
C SER A 25 1.74 -10.10 13.12
N GLY A 26 0.67 -10.77 12.68
CA GLY A 26 -0.50 -10.16 12.03
C GLY A 26 -0.23 -9.45 10.69
N THR A 27 1.00 -9.52 10.16
CA THR A 27 1.47 -8.70 9.04
C THR A 27 2.02 -9.51 7.87
N ALA A 28 3.30 -9.90 7.92
CA ALA A 28 3.98 -10.64 6.86
C ALA A 28 5.27 -11.28 7.40
N VAL A 29 5.74 -12.32 6.70
CA VAL A 29 7.08 -12.90 6.88
C VAL A 29 7.95 -12.62 5.67
N ILE A 30 9.26 -12.54 5.88
CA ILE A 30 10.25 -12.37 4.81
C ILE A 30 10.67 -13.74 4.30
N VAL A 31 10.72 -13.90 2.99
CA VAL A 31 11.24 -15.11 2.34
C VAL A 31 12.59 -14.79 1.71
N THR A 32 13.56 -15.67 1.92
CA THR A 32 14.91 -15.56 1.39
C THR A 32 15.26 -16.70 0.46
N LYS A 33 16.20 -16.45 -0.45
CA LYS A 33 16.88 -17.44 -1.28
C LYS A 33 18.37 -17.17 -1.19
N ASP A 34 19.15 -18.16 -0.76
CA ASP A 34 20.60 -18.04 -0.58
C ASP A 34 20.96 -16.84 0.34
N GLY A 35 20.16 -16.61 1.38
CA GLY A 35 20.33 -15.49 2.33
C GLY A 35 19.97 -14.10 1.80
N LYS A 36 19.52 -13.98 0.53
CA LYS A 36 19.06 -12.73 -0.08
C LYS A 36 17.54 -12.65 -0.09
N TYR A 37 17.00 -11.43 -0.07
CA TYR A 37 15.57 -11.21 -0.17
C TYR A 37 14.98 -11.81 -1.46
N ALA A 38 13.95 -12.66 -1.32
CA ALA A 38 13.23 -13.28 -2.43
C ALA A 38 11.78 -12.80 -2.54
N GLY A 39 11.18 -12.40 -1.42
CA GLY A 39 9.84 -11.82 -1.35
C GLY A 39 9.25 -11.81 0.06
N ILE A 40 7.93 -11.64 0.18
CA ILE A 40 7.19 -11.78 1.44
C ILE A 40 6.00 -12.73 1.29
N ILE A 41 5.49 -13.23 2.41
CA ILE A 41 4.20 -13.94 2.49
C ILE A 41 3.31 -13.22 3.50
N ASP A 42 2.06 -12.93 3.12
CA ASP A 42 1.01 -12.33 3.95
C ASP A 42 -0.36 -13.01 3.74
N ASP A 43 -1.33 -12.73 4.59
CA ASP A 43 -2.68 -13.34 4.61
C ASP A 43 -3.57 -13.03 3.39
N ARG A 44 -3.28 -12.00 2.58
CA ARG A 44 -4.27 -11.47 1.62
C ARG A 44 -4.38 -12.28 0.33
N ASN A 45 -3.31 -12.98 -0.03
CA ASN A 45 -3.27 -13.85 -1.19
C ASN A 45 -3.45 -15.32 -0.81
N LEU A 46 -3.19 -15.70 0.44
CA LEU A 46 -3.22 -17.09 0.89
C LEU A 46 -4.60 -17.74 0.81
N TRP A 47 -5.66 -16.99 1.13
CA TRP A 47 -7.05 -17.46 1.01
C TRP A 47 -7.42 -17.90 -0.42
N LEU A 48 -6.85 -17.24 -1.44
CA LEU A 48 -7.18 -17.51 -2.84
C LEU A 48 -6.43 -18.72 -3.42
N LEU A 49 -5.35 -19.15 -2.76
CA LEU A 49 -4.43 -20.14 -3.31
C LEU A 49 -4.86 -21.58 -3.02
N ASN A 50 -5.98 -21.77 -2.32
CA ASN A 50 -6.61 -23.06 -2.01
C ASN A 50 -5.59 -24.14 -1.62
N VAL A 51 -4.61 -23.77 -0.79
CA VAL A 51 -3.48 -24.63 -0.46
C VAL A 51 -3.97 -25.77 0.43
N GLU A 52 -4.13 -26.95 -0.14
CA GLU A 52 -4.65 -28.12 0.58
C GLU A 52 -3.74 -28.56 1.74
N ASN A 53 -2.42 -28.41 1.59
CA ASN A 53 -1.48 -28.85 2.61
C ASN A 53 -0.29 -27.88 2.79
N PRO A 54 -0.46 -26.82 3.61
CA PRO A 54 0.60 -25.85 3.88
C PRO A 54 1.89 -26.48 4.45
N ALA A 55 1.82 -27.63 5.11
CA ALA A 55 3.00 -28.31 5.64
C ALA A 55 3.84 -29.00 4.57
N LYS A 56 3.26 -29.30 3.39
CA LYS A 56 3.97 -29.89 2.23
C LYS A 56 4.25 -28.89 1.12
N THR A 57 3.55 -27.77 1.09
CA THR A 57 3.77 -26.67 0.15
C THR A 57 4.99 -25.86 0.56
N ARG A 58 5.84 -25.50 -0.41
CA ARG A 58 7.05 -24.70 -0.18
C ARG A 58 6.73 -23.21 -0.25
N CYS A 59 7.38 -22.38 0.56
CA CYS A 59 7.16 -20.93 0.58
C CYS A 59 7.26 -20.28 -0.80
N ARG A 60 8.20 -20.72 -1.65
CA ARG A 60 8.41 -20.24 -3.02
C ARG A 60 7.17 -20.20 -3.92
N THR A 61 6.14 -21.00 -3.63
CA THR A 61 4.95 -21.09 -4.48
C THR A 61 3.97 -19.94 -4.27
N VAL A 62 4.05 -19.21 -3.15
CA VAL A 62 3.05 -18.20 -2.75
C VAL A 62 3.65 -16.82 -2.45
N ILE A 63 4.93 -16.62 -2.79
CA ILE A 63 5.66 -15.38 -2.53
C ILE A 63 5.06 -14.19 -3.29
N ALA A 64 4.82 -13.09 -2.57
CA ALA A 64 4.57 -11.77 -3.13
C ALA A 64 5.87 -10.95 -3.21
N ARG A 65 6.00 -10.10 -4.23
CA ARG A 65 7.19 -9.26 -4.46
C ARG A 65 6.82 -7.76 -4.39
N PRO A 66 6.68 -7.19 -3.19
CA PRO A 66 6.51 -5.74 -3.02
C PRO A 66 7.75 -4.95 -3.44
N PRO A 67 7.62 -3.62 -3.62
CA PRO A 67 8.77 -2.74 -3.74
C PRO A 67 9.71 -2.88 -2.53
N VAL A 68 11.00 -2.96 -2.80
CA VAL A 68 12.04 -3.12 -1.78
C VAL A 68 12.59 -1.77 -1.34
N LEU A 69 12.70 -1.58 -0.03
CA LEU A 69 13.15 -0.33 0.58
C LEU A 69 14.56 -0.46 1.15
N THR A 70 15.17 0.70 1.39
CA THR A 70 16.44 0.84 2.13
C THR A 70 16.21 1.69 3.36
N PRO A 71 17.10 1.67 4.38
CA PRO A 71 16.95 2.50 5.58
C PRO A 71 16.80 4.02 5.29
N ASN A 72 17.32 4.47 4.15
CA ASN A 72 17.33 5.88 3.72
C ASN A 72 16.18 6.25 2.77
N THR A 73 15.22 5.35 2.52
CA THR A 73 14.05 5.64 1.67
C THR A 73 13.17 6.73 2.32
N SER A 74 12.77 7.74 1.54
CA SER A 74 11.98 8.88 2.04
C SER A 74 10.52 8.52 2.35
N ILE A 75 9.82 9.40 3.09
CA ILE A 75 8.39 9.24 3.39
C ILE A 75 7.56 9.12 2.10
N LEU A 76 7.75 10.01 1.12
CA LEU A 76 7.03 9.94 -0.16
C LEU A 76 7.33 8.65 -0.93
N GLU A 77 8.59 8.21 -0.99
CA GLU A 77 8.94 6.95 -1.68
C GLU A 77 8.30 5.73 -1.01
N ARG A 78 8.22 5.72 0.33
CA ARG A 78 7.51 4.68 1.09
C ARG A 78 6.00 4.72 0.84
N MET A 79 5.44 5.92 0.79
CA MET A 79 4.02 6.13 0.48
C MET A 79 3.69 5.59 -0.91
N ASP A 80 4.47 5.97 -1.93
CA ASP A 80 4.36 5.43 -3.29
C ASP A 80 4.46 3.90 -3.33
N ALA A 81 5.35 3.31 -2.53
CA ALA A 81 5.51 1.87 -2.48
C ALA A 81 4.28 1.17 -1.86
N PHE A 82 3.66 1.77 -0.83
CA PHE A 82 2.40 1.28 -0.28
C PHE A 82 1.19 1.53 -1.19
N LEU A 83 1.23 2.55 -2.06
CA LEU A 83 0.19 2.85 -3.02
C LEU A 83 0.27 1.99 -4.30
N GLN A 84 1.45 1.49 -4.65
CA GLN A 84 1.66 0.61 -5.82
C GLN A 84 0.95 -0.73 -5.74
N GLY A 85 0.61 -1.18 -4.53
CA GLY A 85 -0.08 -2.44 -4.36
C GLY A 85 -0.70 -2.56 -2.99
N ARG A 86 -1.52 -3.60 -2.84
CA ARG A 86 -2.06 -3.92 -1.53
C ARG A 86 -0.92 -4.60 -0.76
N PHE A 87 -0.09 -3.83 -0.03
CA PHE A 87 0.99 -4.31 0.87
C PHE A 87 0.73 -3.90 2.33
N LYS A 88 0.74 -4.85 3.28
CA LYS A 88 0.61 -4.59 4.73
C LYS A 88 1.94 -4.12 5.30
N ALA A 89 3.02 -4.68 4.76
CA ALA A 89 4.38 -4.36 5.09
C ALA A 89 5.23 -4.31 3.81
N LEU A 90 6.32 -3.55 3.87
CA LEU A 90 7.33 -3.48 2.83
C LEU A 90 8.67 -3.95 3.41
N PRO A 91 9.45 -4.76 2.66
CA PRO A 91 10.75 -5.23 3.11
C PRO A 91 11.76 -4.09 3.10
N VAL A 92 12.67 -4.12 4.07
CA VAL A 92 13.84 -3.23 4.12
C VAL A 92 15.08 -4.11 4.02
N VAL A 93 15.98 -3.80 3.09
CA VAL A 93 17.22 -4.55 2.86
C VAL A 93 18.45 -3.67 3.03
N ASP A 94 19.58 -4.30 3.28
CA ASP A 94 20.90 -3.65 3.23
C ASP A 94 21.41 -3.50 1.79
N GLU A 95 22.57 -2.87 1.62
CA GLU A 95 23.22 -2.67 0.32
C GLU A 95 23.60 -3.98 -0.40
N ARG A 96 23.68 -5.09 0.34
CA ARG A 96 23.99 -6.44 -0.19
C ARG A 96 22.73 -7.24 -0.54
N GLY A 97 21.54 -6.65 -0.36
CA GLY A 97 20.25 -7.30 -0.62
C GLY A 97 19.81 -8.28 0.48
N ARG A 98 20.43 -8.22 1.66
CA ARG A 98 20.03 -9.03 2.82
C ARG A 98 18.90 -8.32 3.58
N PRO A 99 17.86 -9.04 4.02
CA PRO A 99 16.76 -8.43 4.75
C PRO A 99 17.22 -7.91 6.11
N LEU A 100 16.87 -6.65 6.41
CA LEU A 100 17.00 -6.03 7.72
C LEU A 100 15.71 -6.15 8.54
N GLY A 101 14.58 -6.32 7.87
CA GLY A 101 13.26 -6.41 8.49
C GLY A 101 12.17 -5.87 7.58
N ILE A 102 11.06 -5.43 8.18
CA ILE A 102 9.93 -4.82 7.48
C ILE A 102 9.57 -3.45 8.06
N THR A 103 8.89 -2.62 7.29
CA THR A 103 8.18 -1.44 7.79
C THR A 103 6.71 -1.56 7.40
N THR A 104 5.79 -1.16 8.27
CA THR A 104 4.35 -1.23 8.00
C THR A 104 3.77 0.16 7.75
N ARG A 105 2.48 0.19 7.42
CA ARG A 105 1.73 1.44 7.27
C ARG A 105 1.69 2.25 8.56
N VAL A 106 1.77 1.58 9.73
CA VAL A 106 1.77 2.24 11.04
C VAL A 106 3.06 3.03 11.22
N GLU A 107 4.21 2.45 10.90
CA GLU A 107 5.50 3.16 10.98
C GLU A 107 5.56 4.32 9.98
N LEU A 108 4.95 4.19 8.80
CA LEU A 108 4.84 5.32 7.88
C LEU A 108 3.92 6.42 8.43
N LEU A 109 2.78 6.07 9.03
CA LEU A 109 1.90 7.04 9.68
C LEU A 109 2.59 7.79 10.83
N LYS A 110 3.38 7.11 11.65
CA LYS A 110 4.20 7.74 12.71
C LYS A 110 5.13 8.81 12.11
N ASP A 111 5.88 8.44 11.08
CA ASP A 111 6.82 9.36 10.42
C ASP A 111 6.09 10.53 9.74
N MET A 112 4.91 10.29 9.14
CA MET A 112 4.07 11.34 8.54
C MET A 112 3.49 12.29 9.59
N LEU A 113 3.04 11.77 10.73
CA LEU A 113 2.51 12.58 11.83
C LEU A 113 3.62 13.48 12.40
N ALA A 114 4.80 12.93 12.66
CA ALA A 114 5.95 13.69 13.13
C ALA A 114 6.41 14.78 12.13
N ALA A 115 6.25 14.53 10.83
CA ALA A 115 6.56 15.49 9.77
C ALA A 115 5.44 16.51 9.50
N GLY A 116 4.31 16.46 10.22
CA GLY A 116 3.17 17.35 10.01
C GLY A 116 2.48 17.16 8.65
N LEU A 117 2.58 15.96 8.07
CA LEU A 117 2.03 15.64 6.74
C LEU A 117 0.59 15.13 6.79
N ILE A 118 0.04 14.86 7.97
CA ILE A 118 -1.33 14.34 8.10
C ILE A 118 -2.33 15.48 7.79
N PRO A 119 -3.31 15.27 6.88
CA PRO A 119 -4.27 16.31 6.52
C PRO A 119 -5.12 16.76 7.71
N LYS A 120 -5.28 18.08 7.86
CA LYS A 120 -6.10 18.70 8.92
C LYS A 120 -7.57 18.83 8.48
N VAL A 121 -8.20 17.70 8.20
CA VAL A 121 -9.57 17.60 7.71
C VAL A 121 -10.38 16.61 8.54
N GLY A 122 -11.71 16.66 8.42
CA GLY A 122 -12.60 15.72 9.11
C GLY A 122 -12.53 14.31 8.51
N VAL A 123 -12.68 13.26 9.33
CA VAL A 123 -12.64 11.86 8.86
C VAL A 123 -13.67 11.57 7.76
N LYS A 124 -14.81 12.26 7.77
CA LYS A 124 -15.88 12.11 6.76
C LYS A 124 -15.40 12.36 5.33
N MET A 125 -14.39 13.20 5.13
CA MET A 125 -13.90 13.56 3.80
C MET A 125 -13.06 12.45 3.16
N LEU A 126 -12.39 11.62 3.98
CA LEU A 126 -11.47 10.60 3.50
C LEU A 126 -11.94 9.16 3.76
N MET A 127 -12.94 8.97 4.62
CA MET A 127 -13.45 7.63 4.92
C MET A 127 -14.14 7.01 3.71
N ASN A 128 -14.04 5.69 3.58
CA ASN A 128 -14.81 4.93 2.62
C ASN A 128 -16.15 4.51 3.24
N SER A 129 -17.22 4.60 2.47
CA SER A 129 -18.59 4.20 2.82
C SER A 129 -19.28 3.51 1.62
N PRO A 130 -20.17 2.52 1.83
CA PRO A 130 -20.63 2.00 3.11
C PRO A 130 -19.63 1.02 3.77
N VAL A 131 -19.77 0.80 5.07
CA VAL A 131 -19.01 -0.24 5.80
C VAL A 131 -19.53 -1.61 5.41
N TYR A 132 -18.64 -2.56 5.10
CA TYR A 132 -19.04 -3.95 4.90
C TYR A 132 -19.26 -4.64 6.26
N LEU A 133 -20.52 -4.98 6.53
CA LEU A 133 -20.98 -5.50 7.82
C LEU A 133 -21.32 -6.98 7.73
N ILE A 134 -21.22 -7.68 8.86
CA ILE A 134 -21.77 -9.02 9.04
C ILE A 134 -22.37 -9.15 10.44
N ASP A 135 -23.53 -9.81 10.55
CA ASP A 135 -24.14 -10.11 11.86
C ASP A 135 -23.41 -11.30 12.49
N GLU A 136 -23.17 -11.25 13.81
CA GLU A 136 -22.46 -12.29 14.55
C GLU A 136 -23.10 -13.68 14.44
N LYS A 137 -24.41 -13.76 14.14
CA LYS A 137 -25.14 -15.02 14.01
C LYS A 137 -24.99 -15.68 12.65
N LYS A 138 -24.50 -14.94 11.64
CA LYS A 138 -24.21 -15.48 10.31
C LYS A 138 -23.06 -16.48 10.39
N THR A 139 -22.99 -17.33 9.38
CA THR A 139 -21.98 -18.37 9.24
C THR A 139 -20.71 -17.85 8.58
N VAL A 140 -19.62 -18.58 8.75
CA VAL A 140 -18.37 -18.35 8.01
C VAL A 140 -18.57 -18.47 6.49
N ALA A 141 -19.41 -19.40 6.02
CA ALA A 141 -19.76 -19.50 4.59
C ALA A 141 -20.35 -18.20 4.03
N GLU A 142 -21.32 -17.63 4.76
CA GLU A 142 -21.93 -16.34 4.40
C GLU A 142 -20.92 -15.20 4.45
N ALA A 143 -19.99 -15.22 5.43
CA ALA A 143 -18.91 -14.24 5.50
C ALA A 143 -17.98 -14.29 4.30
N LYS A 144 -17.57 -15.49 3.87
CA LYS A 144 -16.75 -15.67 2.66
C LYS A 144 -17.48 -15.18 1.42
N LEU A 145 -18.79 -15.43 1.32
CA LEU A 145 -19.61 -14.95 0.21
C LEU A 145 -19.66 -13.41 0.19
N GLU A 146 -19.89 -12.78 1.35
CA GLU A 146 -19.93 -11.31 1.46
C GLU A 146 -18.56 -10.69 1.15
N MET A 147 -17.48 -11.29 1.64
CA MET A 147 -16.10 -10.89 1.32
C MET A 147 -15.82 -11.00 -0.18
N LYS A 148 -16.23 -12.10 -0.82
CA LYS A 148 -16.03 -12.33 -2.26
C LYS A 148 -16.83 -11.32 -3.09
N LYS A 149 -18.11 -11.14 -2.77
CA LYS A 149 -19.02 -10.21 -3.46
C LYS A 149 -18.49 -8.77 -3.47
N ASN A 150 -17.97 -8.31 -2.34
CA ASN A 150 -17.50 -6.94 -2.17
C ASN A 150 -15.99 -6.78 -2.42
N ASN A 151 -15.28 -7.84 -2.81
CA ASN A 151 -13.81 -7.88 -2.85
C ASN A 151 -13.17 -7.38 -1.52
N ALA A 152 -13.85 -7.63 -0.41
CA ALA A 152 -13.49 -7.16 0.91
C ALA A 152 -12.56 -8.18 1.58
N LYS A 153 -11.51 -7.67 2.23
CA LYS A 153 -10.58 -8.49 3.02
C LYS A 153 -10.92 -8.52 4.50
N ARG A 154 -11.92 -7.75 4.90
CA ARG A 154 -12.41 -7.62 6.27
C ARG A 154 -13.89 -7.24 6.26
N LEU A 155 -14.62 -7.71 7.26
CA LEU A 155 -15.99 -7.35 7.58
C LEU A 155 -16.02 -6.87 9.04
N ILE A 156 -16.81 -5.83 9.31
CA ILE A 156 -17.08 -5.40 10.68
C ILE A 156 -18.23 -6.25 11.21
N VAL A 157 -17.97 -6.98 12.28
CA VAL A 157 -18.95 -7.84 12.95
C VAL A 157 -19.85 -6.96 13.81
N THR A 158 -21.15 -7.18 13.70
CA THR A 158 -22.17 -6.46 14.45
C THR A 158 -23.08 -7.43 15.20
N SER A 159 -23.58 -6.98 16.35
CA SER A 159 -24.63 -7.63 17.12
C SER A 159 -25.78 -6.64 17.24
N LYS A 160 -26.94 -6.94 16.67
CA LYS A 160 -28.10 -6.02 16.70
C LYS A 160 -27.74 -4.61 16.18
N GLY A 161 -26.88 -4.54 15.15
CA GLY A 161 -26.41 -3.28 14.55
C GLY A 161 -25.29 -2.56 15.30
N ILE A 162 -24.85 -3.06 16.46
CA ILE A 162 -23.74 -2.50 17.23
C ILE A 162 -22.44 -3.20 16.83
N PRO A 163 -21.36 -2.49 16.48
CA PRO A 163 -20.08 -3.10 16.14
C PRO A 163 -19.45 -3.82 17.34
N LYS A 164 -19.02 -5.06 17.14
CA LYS A 164 -18.43 -5.93 18.17
C LYS A 164 -17.01 -6.37 17.87
N GLY A 165 -16.63 -6.42 16.59
CA GLY A 165 -15.34 -6.95 16.21
C GLY A 165 -15.08 -6.92 14.71
N ILE A 166 -14.03 -7.62 14.30
CA ILE A 166 -13.59 -7.77 12.92
C ILE A 166 -13.44 -9.24 12.56
N PHE A 167 -13.86 -9.58 11.35
CA PHE A 167 -13.59 -10.87 10.70
C PHE A 167 -12.90 -10.62 9.36
N SER A 168 -11.83 -11.35 9.05
CA SER A 168 -10.92 -11.04 7.95
C SER A 168 -10.24 -12.27 7.36
N THR A 169 -9.45 -12.06 6.29
CA THR A 169 -8.62 -13.12 5.70
C THR A 169 -7.65 -13.77 6.68
N LEU A 170 -7.19 -13.03 7.70
CA LEU A 170 -6.31 -13.56 8.74
C LEU A 170 -7.01 -14.65 9.57
N ASP A 171 -8.29 -14.43 9.90
CA ASP A 171 -9.09 -15.35 10.72
C ASP A 171 -9.36 -16.66 9.96
N LEU A 172 -9.50 -16.56 8.64
CA LEU A 172 -9.63 -17.71 7.75
C LEU A 172 -8.31 -18.51 7.62
N VAL A 173 -7.16 -17.83 7.57
CA VAL A 173 -5.83 -18.48 7.56
C VAL A 173 -5.55 -19.16 8.90
N ALA A 174 -6.02 -18.59 10.01
CA ALA A 174 -5.81 -19.18 11.32
C ALA A 174 -6.41 -20.59 11.47
N GLU A 175 -7.50 -20.89 10.77
CA GLU A 175 -8.07 -22.24 10.77
C GLU A 175 -7.25 -23.24 9.96
N SER A 176 -6.65 -22.84 8.83
CA SER A 176 -5.99 -23.77 7.90
C SER A 176 -4.70 -24.39 8.42
N ILE A 177 -4.14 -23.82 9.50
CA ILE A 177 -2.90 -24.29 10.14
C ILE A 177 -3.21 -25.15 11.38
N LYS A 178 -4.45 -25.16 11.88
CA LYS A 178 -4.80 -25.99 13.04
C LYS A 178 -4.57 -27.45 12.67
N PRO A 179 -3.82 -28.22 13.49
CA PRO A 179 -3.62 -29.63 13.23
C PRO A 179 -4.98 -30.32 13.11
N THR A 180 -5.31 -30.85 11.93
CA THR A 180 -6.40 -31.81 11.82
C THR A 180 -5.96 -33.01 12.64
N GLU A 181 -6.47 -33.16 13.87
CA GLU A 181 -6.23 -34.35 14.69
C GLU A 181 -6.52 -35.58 13.82
N LYS A 182 -5.46 -36.22 13.34
CA LYS A 182 -5.57 -37.49 12.65
C LYS A 182 -5.71 -38.56 13.73
N GLN A 183 -6.93 -39.06 13.84
CA GLN A 183 -7.23 -40.48 13.96
C GLN A 183 -6.47 -41.22 15.07
N LYS A 184 -6.97 -41.12 16.31
CA LYS A 184 -6.90 -42.23 17.25
C LYS A 184 -8.31 -42.81 17.41
N MET A 185 -8.54 -43.90 16.67
CA MET A 185 -9.54 -44.98 16.80
C MET A 185 -11.05 -44.70 16.98
N ARG A 186 -11.81 -45.34 16.07
CA ARG A 186 -13.18 -45.89 16.11
C ARG A 186 -14.05 -45.53 17.33
N VAL A 187 -15.00 -44.59 17.15
CA VAL A 187 -16.43 -44.67 17.52
C VAL A 187 -17.16 -43.68 16.59
N VAL A 188 -18.37 -44.03 16.11
CA VAL A 188 -19.31 -43.25 15.27
C VAL A 188 -18.91 -41.78 15.10
N VAL A 189 -18.42 -41.41 13.91
CA VAL A 189 -18.05 -40.02 13.61
C VAL A 189 -19.34 -39.20 13.52
N PRO A 190 -19.64 -38.28 14.45
CA PRO A 190 -20.57 -37.21 14.09
C PRO A 190 -19.86 -36.43 12.98
N MET A 191 -20.50 -36.20 11.84
CA MET A 191 -19.96 -35.33 10.79
C MET A 191 -19.37 -34.08 11.46
N LYS A 192 -18.05 -33.94 11.42
CA LYS A 192 -17.36 -32.77 11.98
C LYS A 192 -18.01 -31.56 11.32
N LYS A 193 -18.71 -30.71 12.08
CA LYS A 193 -19.30 -29.47 11.55
C LYS A 193 -18.20 -28.75 10.76
N SER A 194 -18.50 -28.42 9.50
CA SER A 194 -17.54 -27.72 8.64
C SER A 194 -17.15 -26.40 9.32
N TYR A 195 -15.92 -25.92 9.14
CA TYR A 195 -15.56 -24.58 9.60
C TYR A 195 -16.51 -23.52 9.04
N ASP A 196 -17.03 -23.78 7.85
CA ASP A 196 -17.98 -22.95 7.13
C ASP A 196 -19.34 -22.85 7.84
N ASP A 197 -19.69 -23.84 8.66
CA ASP A 197 -20.93 -23.87 9.46
C ASP A 197 -20.79 -23.15 10.81
N LYS A 198 -19.58 -22.76 11.21
CA LYS A 198 -19.37 -22.00 12.47
C LYS A 198 -20.00 -20.62 12.36
N GLN A 199 -20.55 -20.13 13.47
CA GLN A 199 -21.06 -18.77 13.53
C GLN A 199 -19.90 -17.78 13.66
N ILE A 200 -20.10 -16.59 13.13
CA ILE A 200 -19.12 -15.52 13.20
C ILE A 200 -18.80 -15.16 14.65
N ALA A 201 -19.80 -15.23 15.54
CA ALA A 201 -19.67 -15.05 16.99
C ALA A 201 -18.55 -15.89 17.63
N ASP A 202 -18.24 -17.06 17.07
CA ASP A 202 -17.24 -17.99 17.61
C ASP A 202 -15.81 -17.74 17.12
N VAL A 203 -15.65 -16.93 16.06
CA VAL A 203 -14.39 -16.84 15.30
C VAL A 203 -13.90 -15.41 15.04
N TYR A 204 -14.70 -14.39 15.37
CA TYR A 204 -14.30 -13.00 15.18
C TYR A 204 -13.32 -12.51 16.25
N ARG A 205 -12.55 -11.45 15.92
CA ARG A 205 -11.70 -10.75 16.89
C ARG A 205 -12.40 -9.50 17.41
N PRO A 206 -12.53 -9.29 18.74
CA PRO A 206 -13.27 -8.15 19.30
C PRO A 206 -12.55 -6.80 19.20
N ASP A 207 -11.30 -6.79 18.73
CA ASP A 207 -10.47 -5.58 18.70
C ASP A 207 -10.85 -4.65 17.53
N LEU A 208 -11.72 -3.68 17.84
CA LEU A 208 -12.05 -2.57 16.95
C LEU A 208 -11.44 -1.27 17.46
N THR A 209 -10.66 -0.62 16.60
CA THR A 209 -10.31 0.78 16.81
C THR A 209 -11.39 1.64 16.15
N VAL A 210 -12.06 2.45 16.96
CA VAL A 210 -13.19 3.29 16.54
C VAL A 210 -12.89 4.78 16.75
N VAL A 211 -13.48 5.62 15.92
CA VAL A 211 -13.47 7.08 16.07
C VAL A 211 -14.87 7.65 15.78
N SER A 212 -15.14 8.87 16.25
CA SER A 212 -16.38 9.58 15.93
C SER A 212 -16.35 10.08 14.49
N GLU A 213 -17.52 10.20 13.86
CA GLU A 213 -17.66 10.87 12.55
C GLU A 213 -17.25 12.35 12.57
N ASN A 214 -17.20 12.96 13.76
CA ASN A 214 -16.76 14.34 13.95
C ASN A 214 -15.26 14.46 14.25
N SER A 215 -14.53 13.33 14.33
CA SER A 215 -13.08 13.33 14.54
C SER A 215 -12.33 13.88 13.34
N THR A 216 -11.09 14.30 13.57
CA THR A 216 -10.15 14.65 12.49
C THR A 216 -9.39 13.43 11.97
N VAL A 217 -8.85 13.54 10.76
CA VAL A 217 -7.96 12.53 10.19
C VAL A 217 -6.70 12.34 11.04
N GLU A 218 -6.22 13.41 11.69
CA GLU A 218 -5.09 13.36 12.62
C GLU A 218 -5.41 12.53 13.87
N GLU A 219 -6.56 12.76 14.51
CA GLU A 219 -7.03 11.94 15.64
C GLU A 219 -7.17 10.47 15.25
N ALA A 220 -7.69 10.20 14.06
CA ALA A 220 -7.78 8.84 13.54
C ALA A 220 -6.40 8.22 13.30
N ALA A 221 -5.43 8.97 12.77
CA ALA A 221 -4.05 8.50 12.61
C ALA A 221 -3.39 8.20 13.97
N VAL A 222 -3.60 9.04 14.98
CA VAL A 222 -3.13 8.80 16.35
C VAL A 222 -3.77 7.53 16.94
N ALA A 223 -5.06 7.33 16.75
CA ALA A 223 -5.75 6.11 17.19
C ALA A 223 -5.19 4.85 16.51
N MET A 224 -4.93 4.92 15.19
CA MET A 224 -4.27 3.86 14.43
C MET A 224 -2.90 3.51 15.00
N ILE A 225 -2.06 4.52 15.25
CA ILE A 225 -0.70 4.34 15.78
C ILE A 225 -0.76 3.72 17.19
N LYS A 226 -1.58 4.28 18.09
CA LYS A 226 -1.70 3.82 19.48
C LYS A 226 -2.14 2.36 19.59
N LYS A 227 -3.02 1.93 18.68
CA LYS A 227 -3.52 0.55 18.63
C LYS A 227 -2.74 -0.35 17.68
N SER A 228 -1.69 0.17 17.02
CA SER A 228 -0.91 -0.55 16.00
C SER A 228 -1.78 -1.16 14.89
N VAL A 229 -2.85 -0.46 14.49
CA VAL A 229 -3.75 -0.85 13.40
C VAL A 229 -3.63 0.10 12.22
N SER A 230 -3.94 -0.36 11.01
CA SER A 230 -3.82 0.48 9.80
C SER A 230 -5.16 1.07 9.33
N SER A 231 -6.19 1.06 10.18
CA SER A 231 -7.52 1.58 9.87
C SER A 231 -8.38 1.72 11.12
N VAL A 232 -9.36 2.61 11.08
CA VAL A 232 -10.39 2.79 12.11
C VAL A 232 -11.79 2.66 11.51
N VAL A 233 -12.74 2.22 12.33
CA VAL A 233 -14.17 2.28 12.01
C VAL A 233 -14.72 3.62 12.50
N VAL A 234 -15.40 4.34 11.62
CA VAL A 234 -16.02 5.63 11.93
C VAL A 234 -17.46 5.38 12.38
N LEU A 235 -17.84 5.91 13.54
CA LEU A 235 -19.16 5.75 14.12
C LEU A 235 -19.95 7.07 14.11
N SER A 236 -21.24 6.97 13.77
CA SER A 236 -22.26 8.00 14.02
C SER A 236 -23.36 7.37 14.86
N ASN A 237 -23.71 7.96 16.00
CA ASN A 237 -24.76 7.43 16.89
C ASN A 237 -24.60 5.92 17.19
N ASN A 238 -23.37 5.48 17.50
CA ASN A 238 -22.98 4.07 17.71
C ASN A 238 -23.14 3.12 16.52
N LYS A 239 -23.46 3.63 15.32
CA LYS A 239 -23.56 2.85 14.08
C LYS A 239 -22.32 3.08 13.20
N PRO A 240 -21.75 2.03 12.59
CA PRO A 240 -20.67 2.17 11.63
C PRO A 240 -21.14 2.92 10.38
N VAL A 241 -20.51 4.06 10.07
CA VAL A 241 -20.83 4.89 8.89
C VAL A 241 -19.71 4.92 7.85
N GLY A 242 -18.48 4.60 8.25
CA GLY A 242 -17.36 4.51 7.32
C GLY A 242 -16.16 3.79 7.90
N VAL A 243 -15.15 3.57 7.05
CA VAL A 243 -13.83 3.06 7.44
C VAL A 243 -12.78 3.99 6.85
N LEU A 244 -11.90 4.51 7.70
CA LEU A 244 -10.73 5.27 7.28
C LEU A 244 -9.49 4.39 7.44
N SER A 245 -8.72 4.20 6.38
CA SER A 245 -7.46 3.46 6.41
C SER A 245 -6.24 4.36 6.22
N ALA A 246 -5.08 3.89 6.68
CA ALA A 246 -3.81 4.57 6.44
C ALA A 246 -3.57 4.87 4.95
N VAL A 247 -4.03 3.99 4.07
CA VAL A 247 -3.90 4.15 2.61
C VAL A 247 -4.73 5.31 2.09
N ASP A 248 -5.89 5.59 2.68
CA ASP A 248 -6.71 6.73 2.28
C ASP A 248 -6.03 8.06 2.66
N ILE A 249 -5.37 8.09 3.83
CA ILE A 249 -4.52 9.21 4.25
C ILE A 249 -3.33 9.38 3.29
N PHE A 250 -2.67 8.29 2.90
CA PHE A 250 -1.56 8.31 1.95
C PHE A 250 -1.98 8.87 0.59
N LYS A 251 -3.15 8.47 0.08
CA LYS A 251 -3.69 9.00 -1.17
C LYS A 251 -3.95 10.50 -1.08
N ALA A 252 -4.65 10.95 -0.03
CA ALA A 252 -4.95 12.37 0.15
C ALA A 252 -3.69 13.24 0.23
N VAL A 253 -2.65 12.78 0.96
CA VAL A 253 -1.37 13.48 1.01
C VAL A 253 -0.67 13.48 -0.34
N ARG A 254 -0.76 12.37 -1.09
CA ARG A 254 -0.15 12.28 -2.41
C ARG A 254 -0.83 13.22 -3.41
N GLU A 255 -2.16 13.22 -3.44
CA GLU A 255 -2.98 14.10 -4.28
C GLU A 255 -2.69 15.57 -3.97
N ALA A 256 -2.67 15.95 -2.69
CA ALA A 256 -2.33 17.32 -2.28
C ALA A 256 -0.88 17.71 -2.64
N ALA A 257 0.05 16.76 -2.72
CA ALA A 257 1.42 17.03 -3.16
C ALA A 257 1.52 17.17 -4.69
N GLU A 258 0.65 16.49 -5.44
CA GLU A 258 0.53 16.63 -6.89
C GLU A 258 -0.13 17.96 -7.27
N GLU A 259 -1.14 18.41 -6.52
CA GLU A 259 -1.76 19.74 -6.70
C GLU A 259 -0.81 20.91 -6.42
N ARG A 260 0.28 20.69 -5.67
CA ARG A 260 1.32 21.71 -5.43
C ARG A 260 2.32 21.84 -6.57
N LEU A 261 2.30 20.94 -7.55
CA LEU A 261 3.12 21.04 -8.74
C LEU A 261 2.33 21.80 -9.80
N GLU A 262 2.64 23.07 -10.00
CA GLU A 262 1.97 23.85 -11.02
C GLU A 262 2.53 23.48 -12.40
N VAL A 263 1.66 22.99 -13.28
CA VAL A 263 2.01 22.72 -14.68
C VAL A 263 1.25 23.67 -15.59
N GLU A 264 2.00 24.65 -16.10
CA GLU A 264 1.52 25.62 -17.08
C GLU A 264 1.64 25.02 -18.48
N ILE A 265 0.56 25.06 -19.26
CA ILE A 265 0.55 24.55 -20.63
C ILE A 265 0.23 25.68 -21.60
N SER A 266 1.08 25.83 -22.62
CA SER A 266 0.97 26.83 -23.68
C SER A 266 1.10 26.20 -25.07
N GLY A 267 0.66 26.92 -26.11
CA GLY A 267 0.82 26.53 -27.52
C GLY A 267 -0.19 25.50 -28.04
N LEU A 268 -1.29 25.28 -27.31
CA LEU A 268 -2.45 24.53 -27.79
C LEU A 268 -3.36 25.42 -28.65
N ASP A 269 -3.89 24.85 -29.73
CA ASP A 269 -4.94 25.41 -30.59
C ASP A 269 -6.31 24.76 -30.29
N ASP A 270 -7.37 25.17 -30.97
CA ASP A 270 -8.74 24.68 -30.74
C ASP A 270 -8.88 23.16 -30.92
N ASP A 271 -8.11 22.55 -31.83
CA ASP A 271 -8.11 21.10 -32.06
C ASP A 271 -7.36 20.33 -30.98
N THR A 272 -6.39 20.97 -30.33
CA THR A 272 -5.47 20.31 -29.39
C THR A 272 -5.75 20.62 -27.93
N ILE A 273 -6.64 21.58 -27.65
CA ILE A 273 -7.02 21.95 -26.28
C ILE A 273 -7.60 20.76 -25.50
N ILE A 274 -8.26 19.82 -26.19
CA ILE A 274 -8.79 18.58 -25.59
C ILE A 274 -7.71 17.71 -24.93
N TYR A 275 -6.44 17.86 -25.32
CA TYR A 275 -5.31 17.13 -24.74
C TYR A 275 -4.66 17.84 -23.56
N ARG A 276 -5.15 19.03 -23.15
CA ARG A 276 -4.54 19.81 -22.07
C ARG A 276 -4.41 18.99 -20.78
N ASP A 277 -5.48 18.32 -20.37
CA ASP A 277 -5.48 17.53 -19.14
C ASP A 277 -4.65 16.26 -19.25
N SER A 278 -4.62 15.61 -20.42
CA SER A 278 -3.78 14.43 -20.63
C SER A 278 -2.29 14.78 -20.60
N ILE A 279 -1.90 15.90 -21.22
CA ILE A 279 -0.53 16.44 -21.14
C ILE A 279 -0.18 16.76 -19.69
N LYS A 280 -1.05 17.52 -18.99
CA LYS A 280 -0.86 17.91 -17.59
C LYS A 280 -0.60 16.68 -16.72
N ASN A 281 -1.51 15.71 -16.76
CA ASN A 281 -1.44 14.49 -15.98
C ASN A 281 -0.18 13.66 -16.29
N ALA A 282 0.23 13.57 -17.56
CA ALA A 282 1.44 12.84 -17.95
C ALA A 282 2.71 13.48 -17.36
N VAL A 283 2.81 14.81 -17.43
CA VAL A 283 3.96 15.58 -16.94
C VAL A 283 4.00 15.60 -15.40
N GLU A 284 2.87 15.85 -14.75
CA GLU A 284 2.74 15.82 -13.28
C GLU A 284 3.16 14.47 -12.72
N LYS A 285 2.62 13.38 -13.27
CA LYS A 285 2.95 12.01 -12.85
C LYS A 285 4.42 11.67 -13.05
N ALA A 286 5.05 12.21 -14.10
CA ALA A 286 6.49 12.02 -14.34
C ALA A 286 7.36 12.76 -13.32
N ALA A 287 6.93 13.94 -12.85
CA ALA A 287 7.67 14.79 -11.94
C ALA A 287 7.34 14.57 -10.44
N SER A 288 6.16 14.06 -10.10
CA SER A 288 5.63 14.05 -8.72
C SER A 288 6.51 13.29 -7.71
N LYS A 289 7.33 12.34 -8.15
CA LYS A 289 8.31 11.60 -7.30
C LYS A 289 9.60 12.37 -7.02
N PHE A 290 9.78 13.50 -7.67
CA PHE A 290 11.00 14.28 -7.69
C PHE A 290 10.82 15.69 -7.11
N VAL A 291 9.58 16.11 -6.90
CA VAL A 291 9.16 17.41 -6.32
C VAL A 291 10.01 17.78 -5.10
N GLU A 292 10.02 16.95 -4.05
CA GLU A 292 10.84 17.23 -2.85
C GLU A 292 12.34 17.13 -3.10
N SER A 293 12.78 16.20 -3.96
CA SER A 293 14.20 15.93 -4.16
C SER A 293 14.91 17.14 -4.77
N PHE A 294 14.25 17.79 -5.73
CA PHE A 294 14.79 18.93 -6.47
C PHE A 294 14.11 20.27 -6.15
N GLY A 295 13.12 20.30 -5.24
CA GLY A 295 12.35 21.50 -4.92
C GLY A 295 11.57 22.02 -6.12
N ILE A 296 10.93 21.13 -6.89
CA ILE A 296 10.18 21.50 -8.10
C ILE A 296 8.85 22.10 -7.67
N ARG A 297 8.56 23.31 -8.13
CA ARG A 297 7.27 23.99 -7.86
C ARG A 297 6.52 24.34 -9.13
N HIS A 298 7.25 24.66 -10.19
CA HIS A 298 6.69 25.04 -11.49
C HIS A 298 7.27 24.20 -12.62
N LEU A 299 6.40 23.77 -13.54
CA LEU A 299 6.76 23.18 -14.83
C LEU A 299 6.02 23.95 -15.91
N SER A 300 6.74 24.34 -16.96
CA SER A 300 6.11 24.92 -18.15
C SER A 300 6.19 23.93 -19.31
N VAL A 301 5.06 23.67 -19.94
CA VAL A 301 4.94 22.82 -21.11
C VAL A 301 4.53 23.69 -22.29
N HIS A 302 5.30 23.61 -23.37
CA HIS A 302 4.99 24.29 -24.62
C HIS A 302 4.77 23.26 -25.72
N VAL A 303 3.57 23.28 -26.31
CA VAL A 303 3.20 22.45 -27.45
C VAL A 303 3.38 23.26 -28.73
N LYS A 304 3.98 22.64 -29.74
CA LYS A 304 4.11 23.22 -31.09
C LYS A 304 3.63 22.21 -32.13
N LYS A 305 2.65 22.62 -32.94
CA LYS A 305 2.15 21.85 -34.09
C LYS A 305 3.04 22.11 -35.30
N GLY A 306 3.65 21.06 -35.84
CA GLY A 306 4.33 21.05 -37.13
C GLY A 306 3.41 20.53 -38.24
N LYS A 307 3.93 20.40 -39.47
CA LYS A 307 3.15 19.86 -40.61
C LYS A 307 2.74 18.40 -40.44
N SER A 308 3.59 17.59 -39.79
CA SER A 308 3.39 16.13 -39.67
C SER A 308 3.76 15.57 -38.30
N ILE A 309 4.26 16.43 -37.40
CA ILE A 309 4.71 16.06 -36.06
C ILE A 309 4.36 17.16 -35.08
N TYR A 310 4.19 16.78 -33.82
CA TYR A 310 4.09 17.68 -32.68
C TYR A 310 5.42 17.73 -31.95
N THR A 311 5.75 18.89 -31.39
CA THR A 311 6.89 19.06 -30.47
C THR A 311 6.36 19.48 -29.12
N ILE A 312 6.74 18.77 -28.05
CA ILE A 312 6.46 19.18 -26.67
C ILE A 312 7.78 19.50 -25.97
N SER A 313 7.87 20.73 -25.46
CA SER A 313 8.99 21.19 -24.65
C SER A 313 8.56 21.29 -23.20
N ILE A 314 9.22 20.58 -22.29
CA ILE A 314 9.00 20.69 -20.85
C ILE A 314 10.18 21.44 -20.24
N MET A 315 9.92 22.60 -19.65
CA MET A 315 10.88 23.33 -18.84
C MET A 315 10.61 23.04 -17.36
N LEU A 316 11.61 22.52 -16.67
CA LEU A 316 11.58 22.31 -15.24
C LEU A 316 12.34 23.41 -14.54
N GLN A 317 11.69 24.03 -13.55
CA GLN A 317 12.31 24.96 -12.61
C GLN A 317 12.17 24.43 -11.19
N GLY A 318 13.31 24.22 -10.52
CA GLY A 318 13.34 23.77 -9.13
C GLY A 318 14.51 24.37 -8.37
N ASP A 319 14.42 24.34 -7.04
CA ASP A 319 15.40 24.95 -6.13
C ASP A 319 16.84 24.46 -6.38
N LYS A 320 17.01 23.25 -6.94
CA LYS A 320 18.33 22.64 -7.19
C LYS A 320 18.67 22.43 -8.66
N GLU A 321 17.70 22.52 -9.55
CA GLU A 321 17.84 22.08 -10.94
C GLU A 321 16.93 22.86 -11.87
N ASN A 322 17.49 23.32 -12.98
CA ASN A 322 16.77 23.94 -14.08
C ASN A 322 17.19 23.27 -15.39
N PHE A 323 16.24 22.74 -16.16
CA PHE A 323 16.54 22.21 -17.49
C PHE A 323 15.30 22.13 -18.37
N THR A 324 15.54 22.05 -19.68
CA THR A 324 14.50 21.81 -20.68
C THR A 324 14.65 20.44 -21.32
N ILE A 325 13.53 19.81 -21.62
CA ILE A 325 13.41 18.59 -22.42
C ILE A 325 12.54 18.91 -23.63
N LYS A 326 12.86 18.30 -24.76
CA LYS A 326 12.05 18.35 -25.98
C LYS A 326 11.80 16.92 -26.46
N ALA A 327 10.58 16.68 -26.92
CA ALA A 327 10.18 15.44 -27.57
C ALA A 327 9.36 15.76 -28.83
N GLU A 328 9.41 14.84 -29.79
CA GLU A 328 8.67 14.92 -31.04
C GLU A 328 7.91 13.62 -31.28
N GLY A 329 6.71 13.71 -31.86
CA GLY A 329 5.87 12.55 -32.13
C GLY A 329 4.74 12.85 -33.11
N PRO A 330 4.06 11.80 -33.60
CA PRO A 330 3.02 11.92 -34.63
C PRO A 330 1.72 12.50 -34.08
N THR A 331 1.42 12.28 -32.80
CA THR A 331 0.22 12.78 -32.12
C THR A 331 0.61 13.57 -30.86
N VAL A 332 -0.28 14.44 -30.37
CA VAL A 332 -0.06 15.19 -29.13
C VAL A 332 0.14 14.24 -27.95
N GLU A 333 -0.69 13.19 -27.85
CA GLU A 333 -0.66 12.23 -26.75
C GLU A 333 0.63 11.39 -26.74
N ASP A 334 1.06 10.87 -27.91
CA ASP A 334 2.33 10.15 -28.02
C ASP A 334 3.51 11.06 -27.65
N THR A 335 3.50 12.28 -28.16
CA THR A 335 4.56 13.26 -27.87
C THR A 335 4.61 13.59 -26.38
N ALA A 336 3.46 13.70 -25.72
CA ALA A 336 3.38 13.98 -24.28
C ALA A 336 3.95 12.81 -23.46
N ASN A 337 3.60 11.58 -23.84
CA ASN A 337 4.13 10.37 -23.21
C ASN A 337 5.65 10.24 -23.37
N ILE A 338 6.19 10.54 -24.56
CA ILE A 338 7.64 10.55 -24.82
C ILE A 338 8.32 11.63 -23.96
N ALA A 339 7.78 12.85 -23.95
CA ALA A 339 8.33 13.95 -23.16
C ALA A 339 8.35 13.62 -21.65
N ALA A 340 7.24 13.08 -21.13
CA ALA A 340 7.10 12.66 -19.74
C ALA A 340 8.09 11.53 -19.37
N ALA A 341 8.27 10.55 -20.26
CA ALA A 341 9.23 9.47 -20.06
C ALA A 341 10.68 9.99 -20.00
N GLU A 342 11.06 10.91 -20.88
CA GLU A 342 12.40 11.50 -20.88
C GLU A 342 12.62 12.40 -19.64
N LEU A 343 11.58 13.13 -19.19
CA LEU A 343 11.59 13.88 -17.92
C LEU A 343 11.89 12.97 -16.73
N LYS A 344 11.11 11.90 -16.59
CA LYS A 344 11.29 10.92 -15.52
C LYS A 344 12.69 10.30 -15.55
N LYS A 345 13.19 9.94 -16.73
CA LYS A 345 14.53 9.35 -16.93
C LYS A 345 15.64 10.31 -16.53
N ARG A 346 15.55 11.58 -16.97
CA ARG A 346 16.54 12.62 -16.65
C ARG A 346 16.58 12.91 -15.15
N LEU A 347 15.43 13.04 -14.50
CA LEU A 347 15.33 13.22 -13.05
C LEU A 347 15.86 12.03 -12.26
N SER A 348 15.54 10.80 -12.69
CA SER A 348 16.04 9.56 -12.06
C SER A 348 17.57 9.48 -12.11
N ARG A 349 18.17 9.78 -13.27
CA ARG A 349 19.64 9.79 -13.44
C ARG A 349 20.31 10.82 -12.53
N ARG A 350 19.74 12.02 -12.39
CA ARG A 350 20.28 13.06 -11.50
C ARG A 350 20.17 12.66 -10.03
N LYS A 351 19.03 12.08 -9.61
CA LYS A 351 18.83 11.59 -8.24
C LYS A 351 19.87 10.53 -7.86
N GLY A 352 20.20 9.62 -8.78
CA GLY A 352 21.26 8.62 -8.58
C GLY A 352 22.64 9.25 -8.36
N LYS A 353 23.02 10.28 -9.13
CA LYS A 353 24.29 11.00 -8.96
C LYS A 353 24.38 11.76 -7.64
N GLU A 354 23.28 12.36 -7.16
CA GLU A 354 23.26 13.06 -5.87
C GLU A 354 23.45 12.09 -4.69
N LYS A 355 22.83 10.89 -4.75
CA LYS A 355 23.03 9.84 -3.75
C LYS A 355 24.49 9.36 -3.71
N SER A 356 25.11 9.13 -4.87
CA SER A 356 26.52 8.72 -4.97
C SER A 356 27.49 9.80 -4.46
N ARG A 357 27.26 11.09 -4.76
CA ARG A 357 28.07 12.19 -4.22
C ARG A 357 27.97 12.31 -2.69
N LYS A 358 26.77 12.09 -2.12
CA LYS A 358 26.58 12.10 -0.66
C LYS A 358 27.23 10.91 0.03
N SER A 359 27.29 9.73 -0.60
CA SER A 359 28.01 8.58 -0.03
C SER A 359 29.52 8.77 -0.08
N LEU A 360 30.07 9.29 -1.19
CA LEU A 360 31.50 9.61 -1.34
C LEU A 360 31.98 10.66 -0.33
N ARG A 361 31.17 11.70 -0.04
CA ARG A 361 31.51 12.70 0.99
C ARG A 361 31.48 12.16 2.42
N ARG A 362 30.77 11.06 2.69
CA ARG A 362 30.73 10.41 4.00
C ARG A 362 31.80 9.32 4.15
N GLY A 363 32.24 8.70 3.05
CA GLY A 363 33.30 7.69 3.04
C GLY A 363 34.73 8.27 3.03
N GLY A 364 34.90 9.56 2.73
CA GLY A 364 36.20 10.26 2.77
C GLY A 364 36.55 10.92 4.11
N LEU A 365 35.76 10.64 5.15
CA LEU A 365 36.00 11.03 6.54
C LEU A 365 36.15 9.75 7.37
N LEU A 366 37.17 8.96 7.04
CA LEU A 366 37.74 7.91 7.89
C LEU A 366 39.21 7.71 7.50
#